data_AF-A0A974P2Z5-F1
#
_entry.id   AF-A0A974P2Z5-F1
#
_cell.length_a   1.000
_cell.length_b   1.000
_cell.length_c   1.000
_cell.angle_alpha   90.00
_cell.angle_beta   90.00
_cell.angle_gamma   90.00
#
_symmetry.space_group_name_H-M   'P 1'
#
loop_
_entity.id
_entity.type
_entity.pdbx_description
1 polymer ?
#
loop_
_entity_poly.entity_id
_entity_poly.type
_entity_poly.pdbx_seq_one_letter_code
_entity_poly.pdbx_strand_id
1 'polypeptide(L)' 'MPIARFAAAKRRLLDVHLSQAKVIADVQPGYDKLPAWLYYRLFDREYFTLAVSR' A
#
# COMPACT_ATOMS: atom_id res chain seq x y z
N MET A 1 -11.01 -0.04 -4.05
CA MET A 1 -10.82 -1.38 -4.66
C MET A 1 -10.19 -2.32 -3.63
N PRO A 2 -10.65 -3.58 -3.48
CA PRO A 2 -9.97 -4.60 -2.66
C PRO A 2 -8.62 -5.01 -3.28
N ILE A 3 -7.53 -4.94 -2.52
CA ILE A 3 -6.16 -5.18 -3.01
C ILE A 3 -5.48 -6.41 -2.43
N ALA A 4 -6.08 -7.09 -1.45
CA ALA A 4 -5.47 -8.15 -0.65
C ALA A 4 -4.94 -9.29 -1.53
N ARG A 5 -5.59 -9.58 -2.65
CA ARG A 5 -5.13 -10.56 -3.64
C ARG A 5 -3.76 -10.21 -4.27
N PHE A 6 -3.37 -8.94 -4.24
CA PHE A 6 -2.11 -8.41 -4.77
C PHE A 6 -1.10 -8.06 -3.67
N ALA A 7 -1.38 -8.40 -2.40
CA ALA A 7 -0.56 -8.06 -1.24
C ALA A 7 0.93 -8.39 -1.41
N ALA A 8 1.25 -9.59 -1.91
CA ALA A 8 2.62 -10.03 -2.12
C ALA A 8 3.34 -9.23 -3.21
N ALA A 9 2.66 -8.99 -4.34
CA ALA A 9 3.21 -8.18 -5.43
C ALA A 9 3.45 -6.72 -4.98
N LYS A 10 2.49 -6.14 -4.25
CA LYS A 10 2.62 -4.79 -3.71
C LYS A 10 3.78 -4.69 -2.71
N ARG A 11 3.94 -5.65 -1.81
CA ARG A 11 5.09 -5.68 -0.88
C ARG A 11 6.42 -5.71 -1.63
N ARG A 12 6.54 -6.57 -2.64
CA ARG A 12 7.76 -6.66 -3.45
C ARG A 12 8.08 -5.35 -4.17
N LEU A 13 7.08 -4.61 -4.63
CA LEU A 13 7.27 -3.29 -5.22
C LEU A 13 7.77 -2.27 -4.18
N LEU A 14 7.27 -2.31 -2.95
CA LEU A 14 7.78 -1.44 -1.88
C LEU A 14 9.26 -1.71 -1.57
N ASP A 15 9.67 -2.98 -1.61
CA ASP A 15 11.06 -3.37 -1.38
C ASP A 15 12.02 -2.91 -2.51
N VAL A 16 11.51 -2.58 -3.71
CA VAL A 16 12.31 -1.97 -4.78
C VAL A 16 12.50 -0.46 -4.54
N HIS A 17 11.57 0.19 -3.85
CA HIS A 17 11.55 1.63 -3.62
C HIS A 17 12.11 2.03 -2.24
N LEU A 18 13.13 1.31 -1.75
CA LEU A 18 13.71 1.56 -0.41
C LEU A 18 14.21 2.99 -0.20
N SER A 19 14.73 3.64 -1.26
CA SER A 19 15.15 5.04 -1.21
C SER A 19 13.99 6.02 -0.93
N GLN A 20 12.75 5.59 -1.11
CA GLN A 20 11.52 6.36 -0.89
C GLN A 20 10.77 5.92 0.37
N ALA A 21 11.42 5.23 1.31
CA ALA A 21 10.78 4.71 2.53
C ALA A 21 9.92 5.76 3.28
N LYS A 22 10.36 7.02 3.32
CA LYS A 22 9.58 8.12 3.93
C LYS A 22 8.23 8.34 3.23
N VAL A 23 8.23 8.43 1.91
CA VAL A 23 7.01 8.60 1.12
C VAL A 23 6.09 7.39 1.30
N ILE A 24 6.65 6.18 1.32
CA ILE A 24 5.88 4.95 1.56
C ILE A 24 5.22 4.98 2.93
N ALA A 25 5.93 5.41 3.98
CA ALA A 25 5.38 5.52 5.32
C ALA A 25 4.25 6.57 5.42
N ASP A 26 4.34 7.66 4.66
CA ASP A 26 3.29 8.70 4.61
C ASP A 26 1.99 8.18 3.98
N VAL A 27 2.09 7.37 2.91
CA VAL A 27 0.90 6.82 2.21
C VAL A 27 0.42 5.49 2.79
N GLN A 28 1.29 4.73 3.44
CA GLN A 28 1.01 3.42 4.03
C GLN A 28 1.63 3.32 5.44
N PRO A 29 1.02 3.97 6.44
CA PRO A 29 1.59 4.00 7.79
C PRO A 29 1.71 2.61 8.40
N GLY A 30 2.93 2.23 8.80
CA GLY A 30 3.20 0.96 9.46
C GLY A 30 3.17 -0.28 8.55
N TYR A 31 3.33 -0.10 7.23
CA TYR A 31 3.42 -1.18 6.24
C TYR A 31 4.55 -2.20 6.49
N ASP A 32 5.51 -1.83 7.34
CA ASP A 32 6.69 -2.57 7.74
C ASP A 32 6.56 -3.24 9.12
N LYS A 33 5.51 -2.93 9.88
CA LYS A 33 5.29 -3.47 11.23
C LYS A 33 4.60 -4.83 11.26
N LEU A 34 3.93 -5.20 10.17
CA LEU A 34 3.15 -6.44 10.08
C LEU A 34 3.51 -7.21 8.80
N PRO A 35 3.32 -8.55 8.77
CA PRO A 35 3.40 -9.32 7.54
C PRO A 35 2.43 -8.76 6.49
N ALA A 36 2.88 -8.71 5.22
CA ALA A 36 2.12 -8.10 4.13
C ALA A 36 0.70 -8.69 3.98
N TRP A 37 0.54 -10.01 4.15
CA TRP A 37 -0.79 -10.66 4.07
C TRP A 37 -1.77 -10.15 5.13
N LEU A 38 -1.28 -9.73 6.30
CA LEU A 38 -2.09 -9.22 7.39
C LEU A 38 -2.35 -7.72 7.21
N TYR A 39 -1.30 -6.95 6.91
CA TYR A 39 -1.42 -5.51 6.67
C TYR A 39 -2.42 -5.20 5.55
N TYR A 40 -2.32 -5.88 4.40
CA TYR A 40 -3.22 -5.66 3.27
C TYR A 40 -4.58 -6.35 3.41
N ARG A 41 -4.81 -7.16 4.44
CA ARG A 41 -6.18 -7.59 4.82
C ARG A 41 -6.87 -6.53 5.69
N LEU A 42 -6.13 -5.91 6.62
CA LEU A 42 -6.65 -4.84 7.48
C LEU A 42 -6.88 -3.55 6.68
N PHE A 43 -5.93 -3.22 5.80
CA PHE A 43 -5.95 -2.06 4.91
C PHE A 43 -6.13 -2.48 3.45
N ASP A 44 -7.19 -3.24 3.20
CA ASP A 44 -7.49 -3.84 1.89
C ASP A 44 -8.06 -2.83 0.87
N ARG A 45 -8.50 -1.66 1.32
CA ARG A 45 -9.21 -0.70 0.46
C ARG A 45 -8.30 0.44 0.03
N GLU A 46 -8.16 0.60 -1.28
CA GLU A 46 -7.71 1.86 -1.88
C GLU A 46 -8.92 2.76 -2.14
N TYR A 47 -8.81 4.00 -1.66
CA TYR A 47 -9.81 5.06 -1.78
C TYR A 47 -9.39 6.03 -2.87
N PHE A 48 -10.34 6.43 -3.69
CA PHE A 48 -10.12 7.32 -4.81
C PHE A 48 -11.08 8.50 -4.70
N THR A 49 -10.62 9.69 -5.06
CA THR A 49 -11.46 10.86 -5.25
C THR A 49 -11.36 11.30 -6.70
N LEU A 50 -12.46 11.81 -7.26
CA LEU A 50 -12.46 12.37 -8.60
C LEU A 50 -11.66 13.67 -8.58
N ALA A 51 -10.45 13.64 -9.14
CA ALA A 51 -9.55 14.80 -9.13
C ALA A 51 -9.97 15.88 -10.13
N VAL A 52 -10.58 15.48 -11.25
CA VAL A 52 -11.08 16.39 -12.30
C VAL A 52 -12.34 15.76 -12.90
N SER A 53 -13.47 16.49 -12.87
CA SER A 53 -14.60 16.23 -13.77
C SER A 53 -14.52 17.25 -14.91
N ARG A 54 -14.25 16.80 -16.14
CA ARG A 54 -14.35 17.64 -17.34
C ARG A 54 -15.69 17.43 -18.00
#